data_AF-A0A1M7L628-F1
#
_entry.id   AF-A0A1M7L628-F1
#
_cell.length_a   1.000
_cell.length_b   1.000
_cell.length_c   1.000
_cell.angle_alpha   90.00
_cell.angle_beta   90.00
_cell.angle_gamma   90.00
#
_symmetry.space_group_name_H-M   'P 1'
#
loop_
_entity.id
_entity.type
_entity.pdbx_description
1 polymer ?
#
loop_
_entity_poly.entity_id
_entity_poly.type
_entity_poly.pdbx_seq_one_letter_code
_entity_poly.pdbx_strand_id
1 'polypeptide(L)'
;MVLQSIVLYSTLILVMTSFAKLYSLKQSYREVDGSLVSTSKSGIFYLIFIMLSFALMMGLRYDVGTDYLAYQDGYIFNYDVGKGEILFNWVRELFNSFEFHYSAYFSFLAFLNISFFLYAFKRDAFILPLLLFFLLTNGDWLVWMNIIRQAVAMCIWIYALTFIEKKKFWRYLIWCLVAIGFHTSAIILIPLYWILKDGKDYFTNIKLQLILFAGAFLFQYSFGSFLEQIGPLIQFYQSELFGGTYNYSIERFKEEAAATVEGSGMAYLFRVVLCIIIILYSKRLKEYYNSKWFTIIYFLFFIGILTQNIFPVGSIVLTRPFRYLFIFKGIMFAYFIYYLIKNESPHNRLVGVGLILIFISIFYLNIITANSHSHLWYQFYFQQ
;
A
#
# COMPACT_ATOMS: atom_id res chain seq x y z
N MET A 1 8.75 23.27 -10.35
CA MET A 1 8.30 21.91 -9.96
C MET A 1 7.92 21.79 -8.48
N VAL A 2 8.75 22.26 -7.52
CA VAL A 2 8.42 22.21 -6.07
C VAL A 2 7.07 22.86 -5.74
N LEU A 3 6.87 24.14 -6.10
CA LEU A 3 5.61 24.85 -5.82
C LEU A 3 4.38 24.16 -6.45
N GLN A 4 4.51 23.72 -7.70
CA GLN A 4 3.48 22.94 -8.40
C GLN A 4 3.13 21.67 -7.62
N SER A 5 4.13 20.93 -7.14
CA SER A 5 3.95 19.72 -6.33
C SER A 5 3.21 20.01 -5.03
N ILE A 6 3.63 21.07 -4.31
CA ILE A 6 2.97 21.48 -3.06
C ILE A 6 1.51 21.81 -3.33
N VAL A 7 1.20 22.64 -4.31
CA VAL A 7 -0.18 23.04 -4.63
C VAL A 7 -1.03 21.83 -5.02
N LEU A 8 -0.54 21.00 -5.93
CA LEU A 8 -1.29 19.86 -6.47
C LEU A 8 -1.53 18.77 -5.42
N TYR A 9 -0.49 18.39 -4.65
CA TYR A 9 -0.66 17.40 -3.59
C TYR A 9 -1.49 17.93 -2.42
N SER A 10 -1.32 19.21 -2.03
CA SER A 10 -2.18 19.83 -1.00
C SER A 10 -3.64 19.81 -1.41
N THR A 11 -3.92 20.16 -2.67
CA THR A 11 -5.27 20.16 -3.24
C THR A 11 -5.85 18.75 -3.23
N LEU A 12 -5.08 17.75 -3.67
CA LEU A 12 -5.52 16.36 -3.68
C LEU A 12 -5.79 15.83 -2.26
N ILE A 13 -4.89 16.10 -1.29
CA ILE A 13 -5.09 15.74 0.12
C ILE A 13 -6.37 16.39 0.65
N LEU A 14 -6.54 17.70 0.45
CA LEU A 14 -7.71 18.43 0.94
C LEU A 14 -9.00 17.89 0.34
N VAL A 15 -9.04 17.72 -0.99
CA VAL A 15 -10.22 17.19 -1.70
C VAL A 15 -10.54 15.79 -1.21
N MET A 16 -9.58 14.86 -1.25
CA MET A 16 -9.84 13.46 -0.90
C MET A 16 -10.28 13.30 0.56
N THR A 17 -9.59 13.96 1.49
CA THR A 17 -9.91 13.87 2.93
C THR A 17 -11.23 14.56 3.28
N SER A 18 -11.56 15.70 2.66
CA SER A 18 -12.82 16.41 2.88
C SER A 18 -14.01 15.63 2.34
N PHE A 19 -13.91 15.11 1.12
CA PHE A 19 -14.98 14.29 0.53
C PHE A 19 -15.15 12.96 1.27
N ALA A 20 -14.06 12.35 1.75
CA ALA A 20 -14.14 11.19 2.63
C ALA A 20 -14.82 11.53 3.95
N LYS A 21 -14.58 12.72 4.50
CA LYS A 21 -15.24 13.18 5.73
C LYS A 21 -16.73 13.37 5.50
N LEU A 22 -17.13 14.04 4.42
CA LEU A 22 -18.54 14.19 4.04
C LEU A 22 -19.22 12.84 3.81
N TYR A 23 -18.55 11.90 3.13
CA TYR A 23 -19.04 10.53 2.99
C TYR A 23 -19.25 9.88 4.35
N SER A 24 -18.25 9.95 5.25
CA SER A 24 -18.33 9.35 6.59
C SER A 24 -19.47 9.90 7.45
N LEU A 25 -19.79 11.20 7.31
CA LEU A 25 -20.87 11.86 8.05
C LEU A 25 -22.27 11.44 7.56
N LYS A 26 -22.40 11.02 6.30
CA LYS A 26 -23.66 10.50 5.74
C LYS A 26 -23.90 9.02 6.02
N GLN A 27 -22.91 8.33 6.60
CA GLN A 27 -23.04 6.93 6.92
C GLN A 27 -23.71 6.72 8.27
N SER A 28 -24.80 5.96 8.25
CA SER A 28 -25.42 5.38 9.44
C SER A 28 -24.86 3.97 9.64
N TYR A 29 -24.46 3.66 10.87
CA TYR A 29 -23.93 2.35 11.22
C TYR A 29 -25.03 1.52 11.87
N ARG A 30 -25.14 0.25 11.47
CA ARG A 30 -25.91 -0.76 12.20
C ARG A 30 -24.99 -1.89 12.57
N GLU A 31 -25.21 -2.48 13.73
CA GLU A 31 -24.50 -3.68 14.13
C GLU A 31 -25.10 -4.89 13.40
N VAL A 32 -24.25 -5.65 12.71
CA VAL A 32 -24.60 -6.91 12.03
C VAL A 32 -23.51 -7.91 12.38
N ASP A 33 -23.89 -9.01 13.03
CA ASP A 33 -22.97 -10.08 13.49
C ASP A 33 -21.77 -9.57 14.31
N GLY A 34 -22.01 -8.59 15.21
CA GLY A 34 -20.96 -7.98 16.05
C GLY A 34 -20.01 -7.03 15.31
N SER A 35 -20.35 -6.63 14.07
CA SER A 35 -19.59 -5.66 13.29
C SER A 35 -20.46 -4.43 12.97
N LEU A 36 -19.92 -3.22 13.13
CA LEU A 36 -20.58 -2.00 12.67
C LEU A 36 -20.50 -1.92 11.15
N VAL A 37 -21.65 -2.03 10.48
CA VAL A 37 -21.76 -1.97 9.02
C VAL A 37 -22.49 -0.69 8.62
N SER A 38 -21.89 0.04 7.68
CA SER A 38 -22.49 1.20 7.04
C SER A 38 -23.73 0.81 6.21
N THR A 39 -24.88 1.45 6.45
CA THR A 39 -26.18 1.06 5.84
C THR A 39 -26.76 2.06 4.84
N SER A 40 -26.22 3.28 4.77
CA SER A 40 -26.72 4.32 3.87
C SER A 40 -26.07 4.25 2.49
N LYS A 41 -26.88 4.23 1.42
CA LYS A 41 -26.38 4.43 0.04
C LYS A 41 -26.16 5.92 -0.29
N SER A 42 -26.56 6.82 0.61
CA SER A 42 -26.38 8.26 0.42
C SER A 42 -24.90 8.62 0.46
N GLY A 43 -24.42 9.36 -0.54
CA GLY A 43 -23.05 9.84 -0.60
C GLY A 43 -22.09 9.06 -1.51
N ILE A 44 -22.57 8.08 -2.32
CA ILE A 44 -21.71 7.39 -3.31
C ILE A 44 -20.99 8.37 -4.25
N PHE A 45 -21.61 9.50 -4.56
CA PHE A 45 -21.00 10.55 -5.37
C PHE A 45 -19.71 11.12 -4.75
N TYR A 46 -19.59 11.13 -3.42
CA TYR A 46 -18.36 11.57 -2.76
C TYR A 46 -17.22 10.58 -3.04
N LEU A 47 -17.49 9.27 -3.01
CA LEU A 47 -16.51 8.26 -3.37
C LEU A 47 -16.13 8.38 -4.85
N ILE A 48 -17.11 8.60 -5.74
CA ILE A 48 -16.84 8.80 -7.18
C ILE A 48 -15.94 10.02 -7.38
N PHE A 49 -16.20 11.12 -6.70
CA PHE A 49 -15.37 12.32 -6.80
C PHE A 49 -13.93 12.07 -6.31
N ILE A 50 -13.75 11.35 -5.20
CA ILE A 50 -12.43 10.94 -4.72
C ILE A 50 -11.72 10.10 -5.79
N MET A 51 -12.39 9.08 -6.33
CA MET A 51 -11.82 8.16 -7.33
C MET A 51 -11.39 8.92 -8.60
N LEU A 52 -12.24 9.82 -9.11
CA LEU A 52 -11.94 10.63 -10.29
C LEU A 52 -10.83 11.64 -10.04
N SER A 53 -10.82 12.32 -8.87
CA SER A 53 -9.77 13.28 -8.53
C SER A 53 -8.39 12.61 -8.43
N PHE A 54 -8.33 11.41 -7.83
CA PHE A 54 -7.09 10.64 -7.73
C PHE A 54 -6.64 10.14 -9.10
N ALA A 55 -7.55 9.54 -9.87
CA ALA A 55 -7.28 9.04 -11.21
C ALA A 55 -6.74 10.13 -12.14
N LEU A 56 -7.40 11.29 -12.19
CA LEU A 56 -6.99 12.42 -13.00
C LEU A 56 -5.60 12.92 -12.58
N MET A 57 -5.38 13.13 -11.29
CA MET A 57 -4.10 13.64 -10.79
C MET A 57 -2.96 12.65 -11.05
N MET A 58 -3.20 11.34 -10.98
CA MET A 58 -2.17 10.35 -11.25
C MET A 58 -1.90 10.16 -12.75
N GLY A 59 -2.92 10.18 -13.60
CA GLY A 59 -2.73 9.98 -15.03
C GLY A 59 -2.22 11.23 -15.77
N LEU A 60 -2.45 12.43 -15.26
CA LEU A 60 -1.86 13.66 -15.81
C LEU A 60 -0.37 13.82 -15.45
N ARG A 61 0.14 13.00 -14.54
CA ARG A 61 1.50 13.09 -14.01
C ARG A 61 2.49 12.33 -14.89
N TYR A 62 3.68 12.90 -15.07
CA TYR A 62 4.81 12.31 -15.77
C TYR A 62 5.88 11.80 -14.80
N ASP A 63 6.67 10.83 -15.28
CA ASP A 63 7.88 10.26 -14.66
C ASP A 63 7.71 9.83 -13.19
N VAL A 64 6.77 8.91 -12.95
CA VAL A 64 6.45 8.41 -11.61
C VAL A 64 7.21 7.14 -11.27
N GLY A 65 8.46 7.29 -10.86
CA GLY A 65 9.27 6.17 -10.42
C GLY A 65 9.95 5.45 -11.57
N THR A 66 10.74 4.45 -11.22
CA THR A 66 11.63 3.75 -12.14
C THR A 66 10.92 3.01 -13.26
N ASP A 67 9.71 2.49 -13.01
CA ASP A 67 9.03 1.63 -13.99
C ASP A 67 8.11 2.43 -14.94
N TYR A 68 7.81 3.69 -14.62
CA TYR A 68 6.82 4.50 -15.34
C TYR A 68 7.16 4.66 -16.82
N LEU A 69 8.40 5.06 -17.12
CA LEU A 69 8.84 5.30 -18.51
C LEU A 69 8.76 4.01 -19.33
N ALA A 70 9.12 2.86 -18.75
CA ALA A 70 8.99 1.57 -19.42
C ALA A 70 7.53 1.24 -19.77
N TYR A 71 6.57 1.55 -18.88
CA TYR A 71 5.14 1.36 -19.19
C TYR A 71 4.63 2.35 -20.24
N GLN A 72 5.11 3.59 -20.21
CA GLN A 72 4.78 4.59 -21.21
C GLN A 72 5.28 4.16 -22.60
N ASP A 73 6.55 3.77 -22.71
CA ASP A 73 7.15 3.31 -23.97
C ASP A 73 6.44 2.05 -24.49
N GLY A 74 6.16 1.09 -23.61
CA GLY A 74 5.39 -0.10 -23.96
C GLY A 74 3.98 0.22 -24.49
N TYR A 75 3.36 1.29 -23.98
CA TYR A 75 2.07 1.77 -24.47
C TYR A 75 2.18 2.48 -25.83
N ILE A 76 3.16 3.38 -25.99
CA ILE A 76 3.35 4.20 -27.20
C ILE A 76 3.80 3.33 -28.37
N PHE A 77 4.80 2.47 -28.16
CA PHE A 77 5.39 1.61 -29.18
C PHE A 77 4.72 0.24 -29.27
N ASN A 78 3.67 0.01 -28.47
CA ASN A 78 2.82 -1.18 -28.49
C ASN A 78 3.58 -2.51 -28.39
N TYR A 79 4.49 -2.63 -27.42
CA TYR A 79 5.19 -3.89 -27.11
C TYR A 79 4.86 -4.39 -25.70
N ASP A 80 5.07 -5.70 -25.46
CA ASP A 80 4.74 -6.33 -24.19
C ASP A 80 5.65 -5.88 -23.04
N VAL A 81 5.06 -5.17 -22.08
CA VAL A 81 5.65 -4.77 -20.79
C VAL A 81 4.95 -5.43 -19.59
N GLY A 82 3.84 -6.14 -19.82
CA GLY A 82 3.10 -6.87 -18.79
C GLY A 82 3.70 -8.22 -18.45
N LYS A 83 4.72 -8.69 -19.19
CA LYS A 83 5.44 -9.94 -18.90
C LYS A 83 4.50 -11.15 -18.85
N GLY A 84 3.54 -11.21 -19.77
CA GLY A 84 2.52 -12.26 -19.81
C GLY A 84 1.34 -12.09 -18.85
N GLU A 85 1.22 -10.97 -18.14
CA GLU A 85 0.08 -10.66 -17.25
C GLU A 85 -1.14 -10.25 -18.08
N ILE A 86 -2.05 -11.21 -18.30
CA ILE A 86 -3.13 -11.15 -19.29
C ILE A 86 -4.03 -9.92 -19.13
N LEU A 87 -4.49 -9.61 -17.91
CA LEU A 87 -5.41 -8.48 -17.71
C LEU A 87 -4.70 -7.13 -17.84
N PHE A 88 -3.44 -7.04 -17.44
CA PHE A 88 -2.67 -5.81 -17.62
C PHE A 88 -2.45 -5.51 -19.11
N ASN A 89 -2.04 -6.53 -19.88
CA ASN A 89 -1.86 -6.41 -21.33
C ASN A 89 -3.18 -6.12 -22.05
N TRP A 90 -4.26 -6.80 -21.66
CA TRP A 90 -5.58 -6.56 -22.23
C TRP A 90 -6.07 -5.13 -21.99
N VAL A 91 -5.86 -4.56 -20.79
CA VAL A 91 -6.22 -3.15 -20.51
C VAL A 91 -5.38 -2.21 -21.37
N ARG A 92 -4.07 -2.44 -21.51
CA ARG A 92 -3.21 -1.63 -22.39
C ARG A 92 -3.72 -1.66 -23.83
N GLU A 93 -3.94 -2.87 -24.37
CA GLU A 93 -4.42 -3.08 -25.74
C GLU A 93 -5.78 -2.44 -25.98
N LEU A 94 -6.70 -2.55 -25.01
CA LEU A 94 -8.01 -1.91 -25.09
C LEU A 94 -7.88 -0.39 -25.24
N PHE A 95 -7.09 0.27 -24.39
CA PHE A 95 -6.90 1.72 -24.46
C PHE A 95 -6.16 2.16 -25.72
N ASN A 96 -5.14 1.40 -26.14
CA ASN A 96 -4.41 1.65 -27.38
C ASN A 96 -5.32 1.50 -28.61
N SER A 97 -6.22 0.51 -28.63
CA SER A 97 -7.17 0.28 -29.74
C SER A 97 -8.19 1.40 -29.95
N PHE A 98 -8.47 2.19 -28.90
CA PHE A 98 -9.28 3.41 -28.99
C PHE A 98 -8.45 4.67 -29.25
N GLU A 99 -7.15 4.52 -29.53
CA GLU A 99 -6.20 5.62 -29.75
C GLU A 99 -6.16 6.63 -28.59
N PHE A 100 -6.45 6.17 -27.37
CA PHE A 100 -6.38 7.04 -26.21
C PHE A 100 -4.92 7.39 -25.87
N HIS A 101 -4.71 8.62 -25.41
CA HIS A 101 -3.43 9.04 -24.88
C HIS A 101 -3.04 8.21 -23.64
N TYR A 102 -1.75 7.92 -23.43
CA TYR A 102 -1.27 7.08 -22.32
C TYR A 102 -1.69 7.61 -20.94
N SER A 103 -1.95 8.92 -20.81
CA SER A 103 -2.47 9.54 -19.59
C SER A 103 -3.85 8.99 -19.20
N ALA A 104 -4.69 8.63 -20.18
CA ALA A 104 -5.99 7.99 -19.93
C ALA A 104 -5.80 6.55 -19.42
N TYR A 105 -4.82 5.82 -19.97
CA TYR A 105 -4.45 4.49 -19.51
C TYR A 105 -3.94 4.51 -18.05
N PHE A 106 -3.01 5.41 -17.71
CA PHE A 106 -2.57 5.56 -16.32
C PHE A 106 -3.67 6.07 -15.40
N SER A 107 -4.54 6.98 -15.86
CA SER A 107 -5.72 7.42 -15.10
C SER A 107 -6.62 6.24 -14.76
N PHE A 108 -6.84 5.31 -15.70
CA PHE A 108 -7.67 4.13 -15.49
C PHE A 108 -7.05 3.16 -14.49
N LEU A 109 -5.74 2.88 -14.58
CA LEU A 109 -5.06 2.03 -13.60
C LEU A 109 -5.08 2.66 -12.19
N ALA A 110 -4.87 3.98 -12.09
CA ALA A 110 -5.02 4.71 -10.83
C ALA A 110 -6.46 4.67 -10.30
N PHE A 111 -7.46 4.75 -11.18
CA PHE A 111 -8.87 4.58 -10.85
C PHE A 111 -9.15 3.19 -10.28
N LEU A 112 -8.63 2.12 -10.88
CA LEU A 112 -8.77 0.76 -10.35
C LEU A 112 -8.16 0.64 -8.95
N ASN A 113 -6.93 1.11 -8.77
CA ASN A 113 -6.23 1.12 -7.47
C ASN A 113 -7.10 1.74 -6.36
N ILE A 114 -7.47 3.02 -6.54
CA ILE A 114 -8.22 3.75 -5.52
C ILE A 114 -9.63 3.19 -5.32
N SER A 115 -10.28 2.70 -6.38
CA SER A 115 -11.61 2.10 -6.30
C SER A 115 -11.62 0.89 -5.40
N PHE A 116 -10.79 -0.11 -5.69
CA PHE A 116 -10.74 -1.34 -4.89
C PHE A 116 -10.34 -1.05 -3.44
N PHE A 117 -9.39 -0.14 -3.24
CA PHE A 117 -8.99 0.30 -1.90
C PHE A 117 -10.16 0.92 -1.12
N LEU A 118 -10.88 1.90 -1.69
CA LEU A 118 -12.05 2.51 -1.05
C LEU A 118 -13.17 1.50 -0.80
N TYR A 119 -13.44 0.60 -1.75
CA TYR A 119 -14.47 -0.43 -1.60
C TYR A 119 -14.15 -1.44 -0.49
N ALA A 120 -12.88 -1.67 -0.17
CA ALA A 120 -12.47 -2.52 0.96
C ALA A 120 -12.81 -1.87 2.31
N PHE A 121 -12.67 -0.55 2.41
CA PHE A 121 -12.83 0.21 3.66
C PHE A 121 -14.15 0.98 3.76
N LYS A 122 -15.04 0.90 2.78
CA LYS A 122 -16.33 1.63 2.80
C LYS A 122 -17.22 1.31 4.01
N ARG A 123 -17.02 0.15 4.64
CA ARG A 123 -17.69 -0.26 5.88
C ARG A 123 -17.24 0.57 7.09
N ASP A 124 -15.95 0.93 7.11
CA ASP A 124 -15.31 1.71 8.16
C ASP A 124 -15.18 3.13 7.63
N ALA A 125 -16.30 3.69 7.14
CA ALA A 125 -16.28 5.00 6.49
C ALA A 125 -15.68 6.09 7.40
N PHE A 126 -15.76 5.91 8.72
CA PHE A 126 -15.16 6.76 9.75
C PHE A 126 -13.63 6.87 9.66
N ILE A 127 -12.91 5.85 9.16
CA ILE A 127 -11.45 5.93 8.99
C ILE A 127 -11.04 6.53 7.64
N LEU A 128 -11.92 6.57 6.64
CA LEU A 128 -11.54 6.96 5.27
C LEU A 128 -10.79 8.30 5.18
N PRO A 129 -11.14 9.37 5.94
CA PRO A 129 -10.35 10.60 5.91
C PRO A 129 -8.89 10.39 6.31
N LEU A 130 -8.65 9.63 7.37
CA LEU A 130 -7.28 9.32 7.84
C LEU A 130 -6.59 8.33 6.91
N LEU A 131 -7.32 7.36 6.36
CA LEU A 131 -6.81 6.39 5.40
C LEU A 131 -6.25 7.10 4.15
N LEU A 132 -7.00 8.05 3.59
CA LEU A 132 -6.57 8.82 2.41
C LEU A 132 -5.48 9.85 2.73
N PHE A 133 -5.53 10.44 3.93
CA PHE A 133 -4.43 11.26 4.43
C PHE A 133 -3.12 10.47 4.46
N PHE A 134 -3.13 9.25 5.01
CA PHE A 134 -1.95 8.41 5.09
C PHE A 134 -1.54 7.82 3.74
N LEU A 135 -2.49 7.45 2.88
CA LEU A 135 -2.20 7.03 1.50
C LEU A 135 -1.30 8.05 0.80
N LEU A 136 -1.57 9.35 0.99
CA LEU A 136 -0.83 10.45 0.38
C LEU A 136 0.46 10.80 1.14
N THR A 137 0.36 11.07 2.45
CA THR A 137 1.50 11.56 3.25
C THR A 137 2.54 10.49 3.58
N ASN A 138 2.17 9.21 3.57
CA ASN A 138 3.10 8.10 3.74
C ASN A 138 3.79 7.72 2.42
N GLY A 139 3.32 8.24 1.28
CA GLY A 139 3.89 7.97 -0.05
C GLY A 139 3.41 6.66 -0.69
N ASP A 140 2.41 5.99 -0.13
CA ASP A 140 1.89 4.72 -0.67
C ASP A 140 1.34 4.89 -2.10
N TRP A 141 0.78 6.06 -2.41
CA TRP A 141 0.35 6.42 -3.77
C TRP A 141 1.49 6.46 -4.81
N LEU A 142 2.71 6.85 -4.42
CA LEU A 142 3.89 6.82 -5.30
C LEU A 142 4.29 5.39 -5.59
N VAL A 143 4.27 4.55 -4.56
CA VAL A 143 4.53 3.12 -4.70
C VAL A 143 3.50 2.52 -5.65
N TRP A 144 2.22 2.88 -5.52
CA TRP A 144 1.18 2.41 -6.43
C TRP A 144 1.44 2.75 -7.87
N MET A 145 1.90 3.98 -8.16
CA MET A 145 2.16 4.40 -9.53
C MET A 145 3.49 3.90 -10.08
N ASN A 146 4.46 3.58 -9.22
CA ASN A 146 5.72 2.98 -9.61
C ASN A 146 5.54 1.48 -9.93
N ILE A 147 5.07 0.67 -8.96
CA ILE A 147 4.87 -0.78 -9.15
C ILE A 147 3.44 -1.11 -9.60
N ILE A 148 2.94 -0.41 -10.62
CA ILE A 148 1.51 -0.32 -10.96
C ILE A 148 0.80 -1.66 -11.17
N ARG A 149 1.46 -2.64 -11.80
CA ARG A 149 0.95 -4.01 -11.99
C ARG A 149 0.66 -4.69 -10.65
N GLN A 150 1.67 -4.69 -9.78
CA GLN A 150 1.58 -5.24 -8.42
C GLN A 150 0.62 -4.44 -7.54
N ALA A 151 0.55 -3.11 -7.71
CA ALA A 151 -0.33 -2.25 -6.93
C ALA A 151 -1.81 -2.51 -7.22
N VAL A 152 -2.19 -2.68 -8.50
CA VAL A 152 -3.56 -3.02 -8.89
C VAL A 152 -3.95 -4.38 -8.31
N ALA A 153 -3.08 -5.39 -8.45
CA ALA A 153 -3.28 -6.70 -7.84
C ALA A 153 -3.44 -6.62 -6.31
N MET A 154 -2.62 -5.80 -5.65
CA MET A 154 -2.69 -5.55 -4.21
C MET A 154 -4.02 -4.92 -3.80
N CYS A 155 -4.47 -3.86 -4.49
CA CYS A 155 -5.73 -3.20 -4.17
C CYS A 155 -6.93 -4.14 -4.37
N ILE A 156 -6.94 -4.93 -5.45
CA ILE A 156 -7.93 -5.99 -5.70
C ILE A 156 -7.95 -6.99 -4.54
N TRP A 157 -6.78 -7.45 -4.10
CA TRP A 157 -6.69 -8.39 -2.99
C TRP A 157 -7.14 -7.79 -1.65
N ILE A 158 -6.83 -6.53 -1.35
CA ILE A 158 -7.33 -5.82 -0.16
C ILE A 158 -8.87 -5.80 -0.17
N TYR A 159 -9.49 -5.56 -1.34
CA TYR A 159 -10.93 -5.70 -1.50
C TYR A 159 -11.39 -7.16 -1.28
N ALA A 160 -10.63 -8.14 -1.78
CA ALA A 160 -10.93 -9.55 -1.59
C ALA A 160 -10.94 -9.99 -0.12
N LEU A 161 -10.18 -9.33 0.77
CA LEU A 161 -10.20 -9.60 2.22
C LEU A 161 -11.60 -9.46 2.83
N THR A 162 -12.48 -8.64 2.24
CA THR A 162 -13.88 -8.52 2.67
C THR A 162 -14.66 -9.84 2.55
N PHE A 163 -14.22 -10.77 1.70
CA PHE A 163 -14.80 -12.11 1.55
C PHE A 163 -14.19 -13.14 2.48
N ILE A 164 -12.92 -12.99 2.88
CA ILE A 164 -12.29 -13.82 3.93
C ILE A 164 -13.08 -13.68 5.22
N GLU A 165 -13.33 -12.43 5.62
CA GLU A 165 -14.05 -12.13 6.85
C GLU A 165 -15.46 -12.75 6.83
N LYS A 166 -16.13 -12.74 5.67
CA LYS A 166 -17.44 -13.37 5.47
C LYS A 166 -17.40 -14.88 5.22
N LYS A 167 -16.22 -15.52 5.32
CA LYS A 167 -15.98 -16.94 5.02
C LYS A 167 -16.46 -17.36 3.62
N LYS A 168 -16.41 -16.45 2.64
CA LYS A 168 -16.84 -16.67 1.24
C LYS A 168 -15.64 -17.04 0.36
N PHE A 169 -15.12 -18.25 0.51
CA PHE A 169 -13.93 -18.74 -0.21
C PHE A 169 -14.00 -18.52 -1.72
N TRP A 170 -15.09 -18.92 -2.39
CA TRP A 170 -15.18 -18.81 -3.85
C TRP A 170 -15.13 -17.37 -4.35
N ARG A 171 -15.73 -16.43 -3.61
CA ARG A 171 -15.64 -15.00 -3.96
C ARG A 171 -14.22 -14.48 -3.75
N TYR A 172 -13.57 -14.88 -2.65
CA TYR A 172 -12.17 -14.57 -2.42
C TYR A 172 -11.27 -15.09 -3.56
N LEU A 173 -11.43 -16.36 -3.93
CA LEU A 173 -10.66 -17.02 -4.98
C LEU A 173 -10.81 -16.31 -6.33
N ILE A 174 -12.04 -15.97 -6.74
CA ILE A 174 -12.29 -15.23 -7.99
C ILE A 174 -11.49 -13.92 -8.00
N TRP A 175 -11.53 -13.14 -6.92
CA TRP A 175 -10.78 -11.88 -6.87
C TRP A 175 -9.26 -12.09 -6.82
N CYS A 176 -8.77 -13.17 -6.21
CA CYS A 176 -7.36 -13.55 -6.32
C CYS A 176 -6.98 -13.91 -7.76
N LEU A 177 -7.82 -14.63 -8.50
CA LEU A 177 -7.57 -14.95 -9.92
C LEU A 177 -7.54 -13.67 -10.78
N VAL A 178 -8.42 -12.71 -10.51
CA VAL A 178 -8.36 -11.38 -11.15
C VAL A 178 -7.07 -10.66 -10.78
N ALA A 179 -6.65 -10.68 -9.52
CA ALA A 179 -5.37 -10.08 -9.10
C ALA A 179 -4.17 -10.75 -9.80
N ILE A 180 -4.18 -12.07 -9.96
CA ILE A 180 -3.15 -12.83 -10.71
C ILE A 180 -3.09 -12.37 -12.17
N GLY A 181 -4.24 -12.07 -12.79
CA GLY A 181 -4.28 -11.53 -14.14
C GLY A 181 -3.57 -10.18 -14.31
N PHE A 182 -3.48 -9.37 -13.24
CA PHE A 182 -2.71 -8.12 -13.23
C PHE A 182 -1.27 -8.30 -12.74
N HIS A 183 -1.01 -9.28 -11.87
CA HIS A 183 0.33 -9.59 -11.41
C HIS A 183 0.43 -11.04 -10.91
N THR A 184 1.19 -11.88 -11.60
CA THR A 184 1.23 -13.34 -11.37
C THR A 184 1.61 -13.71 -9.93
N SER A 185 2.44 -12.90 -9.26
CA SER A 185 2.86 -13.17 -7.88
C SER A 185 1.71 -13.14 -6.87
N ALA A 186 0.54 -12.59 -7.22
CA ALA A 186 -0.63 -12.56 -6.35
C ALA A 186 -1.15 -13.97 -5.98
N ILE A 187 -0.68 -15.03 -6.64
CA ILE A 187 -0.98 -16.42 -6.31
C ILE A 187 -0.65 -16.76 -4.85
N ILE A 188 0.41 -16.15 -4.28
CA ILE A 188 0.83 -16.37 -2.88
C ILE A 188 -0.21 -15.89 -1.87
N LEU A 189 -1.19 -15.09 -2.30
CA LEU A 189 -2.22 -14.54 -1.44
C LEU A 189 -3.33 -15.57 -1.20
N ILE A 190 -3.53 -16.57 -2.06
CA ILE A 190 -4.58 -17.58 -1.92
C ILE A 190 -4.48 -18.32 -0.57
N PRO A 191 -3.29 -18.82 -0.15
CA PRO A 191 -3.10 -19.46 1.17
C PRO A 191 -3.53 -18.64 2.38
N LEU A 192 -3.50 -17.31 2.30
CA LEU A 192 -3.89 -16.43 3.42
C LEU A 192 -5.36 -16.60 3.81
N TYR A 193 -6.22 -17.13 2.93
CA TYR A 193 -7.60 -17.45 3.29
C TYR A 193 -7.69 -18.32 4.56
N TRP A 194 -6.94 -19.42 4.60
CA TRP A 194 -7.05 -20.38 5.71
C TRP A 194 -6.47 -19.84 7.02
N ILE A 195 -5.50 -18.94 6.95
CA ILE A 195 -4.90 -18.28 8.12
C ILE A 195 -5.87 -17.23 8.69
N LEU A 196 -6.55 -16.48 7.82
CA LEU A 196 -7.32 -15.30 8.21
C LEU A 196 -8.82 -15.56 8.38
N LYS A 197 -9.37 -16.65 7.81
CA LYS A 197 -10.82 -16.92 7.76
C LYS A 197 -11.50 -16.98 9.13
N ASP A 198 -10.79 -17.30 10.19
CA ASP A 198 -11.36 -17.41 11.53
C ASP A 198 -11.11 -16.17 12.39
N GLY A 199 -10.37 -15.18 11.89
CA GLY A 199 -10.12 -13.94 12.62
C GLY A 199 -9.32 -14.15 13.91
N LYS A 200 -8.54 -15.23 13.99
CA LYS A 200 -7.76 -15.57 15.17
C LYS A 200 -6.72 -14.49 15.44
N ASP A 201 -6.65 -14.04 16.68
CA ASP A 201 -5.56 -13.17 17.11
C ASP A 201 -4.30 -14.00 17.42
N TYR A 202 -3.36 -14.00 16.48
CA TYR A 202 -2.06 -14.66 16.63
C TYR A 202 -1.07 -13.83 17.47
N PHE A 203 -1.36 -12.54 17.71
CA PHE A 203 -0.43 -11.58 18.29
C PHE A 203 -1.02 -10.96 19.56
N THR A 204 -1.45 -11.79 20.51
CA THR A 204 -2.05 -11.35 21.79
C THR A 204 -1.00 -10.85 22.80
N ASN A 205 0.21 -11.40 22.76
CA ASN A 205 1.28 -11.09 23.69
C ASN A 205 2.16 -9.94 23.17
N ILE A 206 2.15 -8.81 23.87
CA ILE A 206 2.95 -7.62 23.52
C ILE A 206 4.45 -7.90 23.59
N LYS A 207 4.92 -8.65 24.60
CA LYS A 207 6.35 -8.97 24.75
C LYS A 207 6.85 -9.79 23.56
N LEU A 208 6.09 -10.81 23.15
CA LEU A 208 6.43 -11.62 21.98
C LEU A 208 6.49 -10.75 20.71
N GLN A 209 5.53 -9.85 20.52
CA GLN A 209 5.53 -8.95 19.36
C GLN A 209 6.77 -8.05 19.33
N LEU A 210 7.16 -7.48 20.47
CA LEU A 210 8.37 -6.66 20.57
C LEU A 210 9.64 -7.48 20.30
N ILE A 211 9.71 -8.71 20.81
CA ILE A 211 10.84 -9.63 20.53
C ILE A 211 10.92 -9.95 19.05
N LEU A 212 9.81 -10.29 18.40
CA LEU A 212 9.77 -10.57 16.96
C LEU A 212 10.16 -9.33 16.15
N PHE A 213 9.67 -8.15 16.54
CA PHE A 213 9.98 -6.89 15.85
C PHE A 213 11.46 -6.51 16.02
N ALA A 214 12.04 -6.64 17.21
CA ALA A 214 13.48 -6.46 17.42
C ALA A 214 14.30 -7.51 16.66
N GLY A 215 13.84 -8.77 16.66
CA GLY A 215 14.44 -9.87 15.93
C GLY A 215 14.50 -9.64 14.42
N ALA A 216 13.54 -8.92 13.84
CA ALA A 216 13.56 -8.53 12.43
C ALA A 216 14.79 -7.67 12.09
N PHE A 217 15.12 -6.67 12.92
CA PHE A 217 16.31 -5.83 12.72
C PHE A 217 17.62 -6.60 12.93
N LEU A 218 17.66 -7.49 13.92
CA LEU A 218 18.81 -8.37 14.14
C LEU A 218 19.04 -9.29 12.95
N PHE A 219 17.98 -9.87 12.40
CA PHE A 219 18.07 -10.69 11.20
C PHE A 219 18.51 -9.90 9.98
N GLN A 220 18.00 -8.66 9.81
CA GLN A 220 18.42 -7.76 8.75
C GLN A 220 19.93 -7.47 8.81
N TYR A 221 20.47 -7.24 10.01
CA TYR A 221 21.90 -7.03 10.22
C TYR A 221 22.73 -8.26 9.79
N SER A 222 22.25 -9.47 10.09
CA SER A 222 22.89 -10.73 9.68
C SER A 222 22.50 -11.21 8.29
N PHE A 223 21.72 -10.43 7.53
CA PHE A 223 21.11 -10.88 6.28
C PHE A 223 22.13 -11.19 5.19
N GLY A 224 23.23 -10.43 5.11
CA GLY A 224 24.30 -10.67 4.14
C GLY A 224 24.91 -12.07 4.28
N SER A 225 25.22 -12.48 5.52
CA SER A 225 25.73 -13.82 5.82
C SER A 225 24.71 -14.91 5.55
N PHE A 226 23.42 -14.63 5.77
CA PHE A 226 22.34 -15.56 5.44
C PHE A 226 22.19 -15.74 3.92
N LEU A 227 22.25 -14.66 3.14
CA LEU A 227 22.17 -14.69 1.67
C LEU A 227 23.26 -15.55 1.05
N GLU A 228 24.49 -15.47 1.57
CA GLU A 228 25.60 -16.29 1.07
C GLU A 228 25.35 -17.78 1.27
N GLN A 229 24.69 -18.16 2.37
CA GLN A 229 24.37 -19.56 2.65
C GLN A 229 23.24 -20.10 1.77
N ILE A 230 22.25 -19.27 1.42
CA ILE A 230 21.12 -19.68 0.57
C ILE A 230 21.35 -19.39 -0.93
N GLY A 231 22.44 -18.71 -1.27
CA GLY A 231 22.81 -18.34 -2.64
C GLY A 231 22.80 -19.52 -3.64
N PRO A 232 23.40 -20.68 -3.31
CA PRO A 232 23.35 -21.86 -4.17
C PRO A 232 21.94 -22.39 -4.41
N LEU A 233 21.08 -22.33 -3.39
CA LEU A 233 19.68 -22.75 -3.49
C LEU A 233 18.88 -21.79 -4.39
N ILE A 234 19.13 -20.47 -4.26
CA ILE A 234 18.52 -19.45 -5.13
C ILE A 234 18.93 -19.67 -6.59
N GLN A 235 20.21 -19.93 -6.85
CA GLN A 235 20.71 -20.20 -8.21
C GLN A 235 20.11 -21.49 -8.80
N PHE A 236 20.01 -22.55 -8.00
CA PHE A 236 19.34 -23.80 -8.41
C PHE A 236 17.86 -23.57 -8.78
N TYR A 237 17.11 -22.83 -7.95
CA TYR A 237 15.71 -22.51 -8.28
C TYR A 237 15.59 -21.64 -9.54
N GLN A 238 16.56 -20.77 -9.84
CA GLN A 238 16.56 -19.94 -11.04
C GLN A 238 16.78 -20.75 -12.32
N SER A 239 17.72 -21.71 -12.31
CA SER A 239 18.00 -22.55 -13.47
C SER A 239 16.81 -23.44 -13.83
N GLU A 240 16.14 -24.01 -12.81
CA GLU A 240 15.06 -24.98 -13.03
C GLU A 240 13.68 -24.34 -13.31
N LEU A 241 13.35 -23.17 -12.75
CA LEU A 241 12.00 -22.58 -12.88
C LEU A 241 11.89 -21.44 -13.90
N PHE A 242 12.99 -20.74 -14.22
CA PHE A 242 12.95 -19.52 -15.03
C PHE A 242 13.83 -19.56 -16.29
N GLY A 243 14.41 -20.73 -16.61
CA GLY A 243 15.12 -20.98 -17.87
C GLY A 243 16.32 -20.06 -18.13
N GLY A 244 16.97 -19.55 -17.07
CA GLY A 244 18.13 -18.67 -17.20
C GLY A 244 17.84 -17.22 -17.64
N THR A 245 16.57 -16.85 -17.84
CA THR A 245 16.17 -15.54 -18.40
C THR A 245 16.38 -14.36 -17.43
N TYR A 246 16.47 -14.64 -16.13
CA TYR A 246 16.69 -13.63 -15.08
C TYR A 246 18.00 -13.90 -14.36
N ASN A 247 19.05 -13.16 -14.72
CA ASN A 247 20.34 -13.23 -14.02
C ASN A 247 20.28 -12.37 -12.74
N TYR A 248 19.69 -12.92 -11.68
CA TYR A 248 19.73 -12.34 -10.33
C TYR A 248 20.89 -12.97 -9.57
N SER A 249 22.11 -12.54 -9.90
CA SER A 249 23.31 -12.95 -9.18
C SER A 249 23.30 -12.44 -7.74
N ILE A 250 24.00 -13.14 -6.85
CA ILE A 250 24.23 -12.69 -5.46
C ILE A 250 24.88 -11.30 -5.46
N GLU A 251 25.72 -11.01 -6.46
CA GLU A 251 26.31 -9.69 -6.67
C GLU A 251 25.24 -8.62 -6.95
N ARG A 252 24.28 -8.89 -7.83
CA ARG A 252 23.15 -7.98 -8.06
C ARG A 252 22.31 -7.76 -6.80
N PHE A 253 22.11 -8.78 -5.98
CA PHE A 253 21.45 -8.62 -4.67
C PHE A 253 22.24 -7.72 -3.72
N LYS A 254 23.57 -7.85 -3.70
CA LYS A 254 24.47 -7.03 -2.90
C LYS A 254 24.55 -5.58 -3.42
N GLU A 255 24.59 -5.39 -4.73
CA GLU A 255 24.54 -4.09 -5.40
C GLU A 255 23.23 -3.36 -5.12
N GLU A 256 22.08 -4.03 -5.30
CA GLU A 256 20.78 -3.45 -5.00
C GLU A 256 20.68 -3.07 -3.51
N ALA A 257 21.16 -3.93 -2.59
CA ALA A 257 21.21 -3.65 -1.16
C ALA A 257 22.13 -2.48 -0.76
N ALA A 258 23.24 -2.29 -1.48
CA ALA A 258 24.19 -1.20 -1.25
C ALA A 258 23.72 0.15 -1.81
N ALA A 259 22.87 0.14 -2.86
CA ALA A 259 22.41 1.33 -3.56
C ALA A 259 21.37 2.18 -2.79
N THR A 260 20.89 1.75 -1.62
CA THR A 260 19.74 2.40 -0.93
C THR A 260 20.11 3.11 0.35
N VAL A 261 20.46 4.40 0.27
CA VAL A 261 20.34 5.37 1.39
C VAL A 261 19.97 6.75 0.82
N GLU A 262 18.72 6.94 0.40
CA GLU A 262 18.18 8.30 0.20
C GLU A 262 16.92 8.51 1.05
N GLY A 263 17.06 9.37 2.06
CA GLY A 263 16.02 9.76 3.00
C GLY A 263 16.60 10.14 4.36
N SER A 264 15.97 11.07 5.09
CA SER A 264 16.41 11.36 6.45
C SER A 264 16.17 10.14 7.34
N GLY A 265 17.24 9.53 7.87
CA GLY A 265 17.14 8.39 8.79
C GLY A 265 16.18 8.67 9.97
N MET A 266 16.00 9.94 10.33
CA MET A 266 15.07 10.40 11.37
C MET A 266 13.60 10.11 11.05
N ALA A 267 13.14 10.29 9.80
CA ALA A 267 11.76 9.98 9.43
C ALA A 267 11.48 8.47 9.50
N TYR A 268 12.48 7.66 9.13
CA TYR A 268 12.42 6.22 9.28
C TYR A 268 12.37 5.81 10.76
N LEU A 269 13.27 6.34 11.59
CA LEU A 269 13.30 6.10 13.04
C LEU A 269 11.97 6.49 13.72
N PHE A 270 11.41 7.65 13.37
CA PHE A 270 10.09 8.06 13.85
C PHE A 270 9.01 7.03 13.55
N ARG A 271 8.98 6.50 12.31
CA ARG A 271 8.01 5.46 11.91
C ARG A 271 8.24 4.15 12.67
N VAL A 272 9.49 3.77 12.95
CA VAL A 272 9.82 2.60 13.79
C VAL A 272 9.31 2.80 15.22
N VAL A 273 9.54 3.96 15.83
CA VAL A 273 9.03 4.29 17.16
C VAL A 273 7.49 4.26 17.18
N LEU A 274 6.84 4.79 16.15
CA LEU A 274 5.39 4.74 16.04
C LEU A 274 4.85 3.30 15.93
N CYS A 275 5.53 2.41 15.19
CA CYS A 275 5.19 0.98 15.16
C CYS A 275 5.31 0.34 16.54
N ILE A 276 6.36 0.67 17.32
CA ILE A 276 6.52 0.18 18.70
C ILE A 276 5.36 0.67 19.57
N ILE A 277 4.99 1.95 19.48
CA ILE A 277 3.84 2.51 20.21
C ILE A 277 2.56 1.76 19.85
N ILE A 278 2.32 1.47 18.57
CA ILE A 278 1.14 0.71 18.13
C ILE A 278 1.14 -0.72 18.71
N ILE A 279 2.30 -1.40 18.74
CA ILE A 279 2.43 -2.72 19.38
C ILE A 279 2.08 -2.65 20.88
N LEU A 280 2.54 -1.61 21.59
CA LEU A 280 2.21 -1.38 22.99
C LEU A 280 0.71 -1.12 23.21
N TYR A 281 0.05 -0.46 22.24
CA TYR A 281 -1.39 -0.20 22.25
C TYR A 281 -2.23 -1.35 21.67
N SER A 282 -1.61 -2.43 21.18
CA SER A 282 -2.30 -3.48 20.42
C SER A 282 -3.51 -4.09 21.13
N LYS A 283 -3.40 -4.36 22.44
CA LYS A 283 -4.54 -4.87 23.24
C LYS A 283 -5.69 -3.87 23.28
N ARG A 284 -5.41 -2.60 23.62
CA ARG A 284 -6.41 -1.53 23.69
C ARG A 284 -7.09 -1.29 22.33
N LEU A 285 -6.33 -1.37 21.24
CA LEU A 285 -6.87 -1.20 19.89
C LEU A 285 -7.81 -2.36 19.52
N LYS A 286 -7.40 -3.60 19.81
CA LYS A 286 -8.23 -4.80 19.54
C LYS A 286 -9.50 -4.80 20.37
N GLU A 287 -9.43 -4.37 21.63
CA GLU A 287 -10.60 -4.18 22.51
C GLU A 287 -11.52 -3.05 22.02
N TYR A 288 -10.95 -1.92 21.58
CA TYR A 288 -11.72 -0.77 21.11
C TYR A 288 -12.48 -1.05 19.81
N TYR A 289 -11.81 -1.67 18.82
CA TYR A 289 -12.43 -1.94 17.52
C TYR A 289 -13.23 -3.24 17.50
N ASN A 290 -12.89 -4.20 18.38
CA ASN A 290 -13.56 -5.47 18.62
C ASN A 290 -14.21 -6.10 17.38
N SER A 291 -13.45 -6.20 16.28
CA SER A 291 -13.98 -6.72 15.02
C SER A 291 -12.98 -7.65 14.37
N LYS A 292 -13.53 -8.69 13.71
CA LYS A 292 -12.75 -9.62 12.91
C LYS A 292 -11.94 -8.91 11.83
N TRP A 293 -12.54 -7.90 11.20
CA TRP A 293 -11.85 -7.06 10.22
C TRP A 293 -10.61 -6.41 10.82
N PHE A 294 -10.74 -5.71 11.95
CA PHE A 294 -9.60 -5.08 12.60
C PHE A 294 -8.51 -6.09 12.98
N THR A 295 -8.88 -7.28 13.48
CA THR A 295 -7.91 -8.35 13.78
C THR A 295 -7.13 -8.80 12.54
N ILE A 296 -7.80 -8.94 11.39
CA ILE A 296 -7.15 -9.24 10.11
C ILE A 296 -6.20 -8.10 9.69
N ILE A 297 -6.66 -6.84 9.76
CA ILE A 297 -5.83 -5.66 9.46
C ILE A 297 -4.59 -5.62 10.37
N TYR A 298 -4.75 -5.91 11.66
CA TYR A 298 -3.65 -5.95 12.63
C TYR A 298 -2.65 -7.06 12.34
N PHE A 299 -3.15 -8.26 12.02
CA PHE A 299 -2.29 -9.37 11.60
C PHE A 299 -1.43 -8.99 10.39
N LEU A 300 -2.06 -8.45 9.35
CA LEU A 300 -1.38 -8.06 8.11
C LEU A 300 -0.41 -6.90 8.32
N PHE A 301 -0.77 -5.93 9.16
CA PHE A 301 0.12 -4.87 9.63
C PHE A 301 1.37 -5.46 10.29
N PHE A 302 1.19 -6.36 11.25
CA PHE A 302 2.30 -6.88 12.04
C PHE A 302 3.25 -7.72 11.19
N ILE A 303 2.74 -8.63 10.35
CA ILE A 303 3.58 -9.36 9.38
C ILE A 303 4.24 -8.41 8.37
N GLY A 304 3.51 -7.38 7.92
CA GLY A 304 4.03 -6.37 7.00
C GLY A 304 5.23 -5.62 7.57
N ILE A 305 5.16 -5.17 8.82
CA ILE A 305 6.31 -4.51 9.46
C ILE A 305 7.44 -5.48 9.77
N LEU A 306 7.17 -6.75 10.10
CA LEU A 306 8.24 -7.74 10.28
C LEU A 306 9.01 -7.95 8.97
N THR A 307 8.29 -8.28 7.91
CA THR A 307 8.89 -8.57 6.60
C THR A 307 9.56 -7.35 5.98
N GLN A 308 9.01 -6.15 6.18
CA GLN A 308 9.65 -4.91 5.72
C GLN A 308 11.01 -4.65 6.40
N ASN A 309 11.17 -5.06 7.66
CA ASN A 309 12.40 -4.81 8.42
C ASN A 309 13.36 -6.01 8.44
N ILE A 310 12.94 -7.20 8.00
CA ILE A 310 13.80 -8.39 7.86
C ILE A 310 14.75 -8.25 6.66
N PHE A 311 14.26 -7.69 5.55
CA PHE A 311 15.03 -7.55 4.32
C PHE A 311 15.69 -6.16 4.24
N PRO A 312 16.93 -6.04 3.74
CA PRO A 312 17.50 -4.74 3.38
C PRO A 312 16.62 -4.02 2.36
N VAL A 313 16.56 -2.69 2.46
CA VAL A 313 15.68 -1.85 1.61
C VAL A 313 15.89 -2.11 0.13
N GLY A 314 17.15 -2.32 -0.28
CA GLY A 314 17.53 -2.62 -1.64
C GLY A 314 17.26 -4.05 -2.12
N SER A 315 16.87 -5.00 -1.27
CA SER A 315 16.57 -6.38 -1.70
C SER A 315 15.19 -6.49 -2.38
N ILE A 316 15.04 -5.83 -3.54
CA ILE A 316 13.75 -5.65 -4.23
C ILE A 316 13.10 -7.00 -4.54
N VAL A 317 13.84 -7.95 -5.11
CA VAL A 317 13.30 -9.26 -5.50
C VAL A 317 12.78 -10.06 -4.29
N LEU A 318 13.50 -10.04 -3.17
CA LEU A 318 13.11 -10.79 -1.96
C LEU A 318 11.94 -10.13 -1.24
N THR A 319 11.83 -8.80 -1.32
CA THR A 319 10.70 -8.08 -0.75
C THR A 319 9.43 -8.17 -1.59
N ARG A 320 9.51 -8.47 -2.90
CA ARG A 320 8.35 -8.49 -3.83
C ARG A 320 7.16 -9.31 -3.31
N PRO A 321 7.30 -10.56 -2.81
CA PRO A 321 6.17 -11.32 -2.27
C PRO A 321 5.51 -10.66 -1.06
N PHE A 322 6.25 -9.85 -0.30
CA PHE A 322 5.78 -9.22 0.93
C PHE A 322 5.25 -7.80 0.73
N ARG A 323 5.53 -7.16 -0.42
CA ARG A 323 5.11 -5.77 -0.70
C ARG A 323 3.59 -5.56 -0.61
N TYR A 324 2.79 -6.60 -0.87
CA TYR A 324 1.34 -6.59 -0.64
C TYR A 324 0.95 -6.23 0.80
N LEU A 325 1.83 -6.49 1.77
CA LEU A 325 1.59 -6.28 3.19
C LEU A 325 2.04 -4.89 3.68
N PHE A 326 2.91 -4.20 2.95
CA PHE A 326 3.55 -2.97 3.45
C PHE A 326 2.56 -1.81 3.61
N ILE A 327 1.51 -1.78 2.78
CA ILE A 327 0.42 -0.80 2.85
C ILE A 327 -0.36 -0.86 4.18
N PHE A 328 -0.37 -1.99 4.87
CA PHE A 328 -1.07 -2.12 6.16
C PHE A 328 -0.45 -1.28 7.26
N LYS A 329 0.80 -0.81 7.09
CA LYS A 329 1.41 0.19 7.97
C LYS A 329 0.65 1.52 7.94
N GLY A 330 0.41 2.07 6.74
CA GLY A 330 -0.38 3.30 6.58
C GLY A 330 -1.82 3.13 7.04
N ILE A 331 -2.44 1.98 6.74
CA ILE A 331 -3.79 1.65 7.22
C ILE A 331 -3.83 1.62 8.76
N MET A 332 -2.84 1.00 9.41
CA MET A 332 -2.80 0.92 10.88
C MET A 332 -2.57 2.29 11.53
N PHE A 333 -1.78 3.16 10.91
CA PHE A 333 -1.64 4.55 11.38
C PHE A 333 -2.99 5.28 11.38
N ALA A 334 -3.83 5.06 10.37
CA ALA A 334 -5.18 5.63 10.32
C ALA A 334 -6.05 5.13 11.49
N TYR A 335 -6.08 3.82 11.76
CA TYR A 335 -6.81 3.26 12.91
C TYR A 335 -6.25 3.76 14.25
N PHE A 336 -4.92 3.83 14.40
CA PHE A 336 -4.31 4.26 15.65
C PHE A 336 -4.63 5.73 15.96
N ILE A 337 -4.51 6.63 14.98
CA ILE A 337 -4.84 8.04 15.18
C ILE A 337 -6.34 8.25 15.40
N TYR A 338 -7.20 7.50 14.68
CA TYR A 338 -8.64 7.57 14.93
C TYR A 338 -8.96 7.21 16.39
N TYR A 339 -8.37 6.12 16.90
CA TYR A 339 -8.49 5.72 18.29
C TYR A 339 -8.04 6.83 19.25
N LEU A 340 -6.87 7.43 19.03
CA LEU A 340 -6.35 8.50 19.88
C LEU A 340 -7.28 9.72 19.93
N ILE A 341 -7.84 10.13 18.79
CA ILE A 341 -8.74 11.29 18.71
C ILE A 341 -10.10 11.01 19.36
N LYS A 342 -10.58 9.76 19.29
CA LYS A 342 -11.92 9.37 19.75
C LYS A 342 -12.00 8.85 21.17
N ASN A 343 -10.90 8.40 21.77
CA ASN A 343 -10.85 7.84 23.12
C ASN A 343 -10.99 8.89 24.26
N GLU A 344 -11.69 10.00 24.02
CA GLU A 344 -12.10 11.10 24.94
C GLU A 344 -11.02 11.80 25.80
N SER A 345 -9.79 11.29 25.86
CA SER A 345 -8.68 11.89 26.57
C SER A 345 -8.13 13.09 25.80
N PRO A 346 -8.02 14.29 26.42
CA PRO A 346 -7.45 15.47 25.77
C PRO A 346 -5.98 15.25 25.39
N HIS A 347 -5.23 14.50 26.19
CA HIS A 347 -3.85 14.10 25.89
C HIS A 347 -3.78 13.25 24.62
N ASN A 348 -4.61 12.19 24.52
CA ASN A 348 -4.61 11.34 23.32
C ASN A 348 -5.00 12.13 22.07
N ARG A 349 -5.97 13.05 22.18
CA ARG A 349 -6.34 13.94 21.08
C ARG A 349 -5.18 14.84 20.66
N LEU A 350 -4.46 15.42 21.60
CA LEU A 350 -3.27 16.24 21.32
C LEU A 350 -2.19 15.42 20.60
N VAL A 351 -1.91 14.21 21.07
CA VAL A 351 -0.97 13.29 20.42
C VAL A 351 -1.43 12.95 19.00
N GLY A 352 -2.72 12.64 18.80
CA GLY A 352 -3.29 12.33 17.48
C GLY A 352 -3.14 13.49 16.49
N VAL A 353 -3.44 14.72 16.92
CA VAL A 353 -3.25 15.93 16.10
C VAL A 353 -1.76 16.19 15.84
N GLY A 354 -0.92 16.03 16.84
CA GLY A 354 0.54 16.16 16.71
C GLY A 354 1.11 15.18 15.68
N LEU A 355 0.65 13.92 15.67
CA LEU A 355 1.07 12.93 14.67
C LEU A 355 0.64 13.35 13.26
N ILE A 356 -0.59 13.86 13.06
CA ILE A 356 -1.03 14.38 11.75
C ILE A 356 -0.10 15.51 11.28
N LEU A 357 0.22 16.45 12.17
CA LEU A 357 1.14 17.56 11.87
C LEU A 357 2.56 17.08 11.53
N ILE A 358 3.06 16.05 12.23
CA ILE A 358 4.38 15.46 11.93
C ILE A 358 4.37 14.80 10.55
N PHE A 359 3.36 13.99 10.21
CA PHE A 359 3.31 13.31 8.92
C PHE A 359 3.18 14.28 7.74
N ILE A 360 2.35 15.31 7.86
CA ILE A 360 2.23 16.32 6.80
C ILE A 360 3.53 17.15 6.69
N SER A 361 4.22 17.41 7.80
CA SER A 361 5.51 18.11 7.80
C SER A 361 6.60 17.28 7.14
N ILE A 362 6.69 15.98 7.46
CA ILE A 362 7.62 15.04 6.80
C ILE A 362 7.33 14.98 5.29
N PHE A 363 6.06 14.94 4.90
CA PHE A 363 5.65 14.90 3.50
C PHE A 363 6.12 16.15 2.73
N TYR A 364 5.85 17.35 3.24
CA TYR A 364 6.31 18.59 2.60
C TYR A 364 7.82 18.78 2.66
N LEU A 365 8.46 18.40 3.77
CA LEU A 365 9.92 18.42 3.88
C LEU A 365 10.54 17.57 2.77
N ASN A 366 10.06 16.35 2.57
CA ASN A 366 10.54 15.48 1.49
C ASN A 366 10.37 16.14 0.10
N ILE A 367 9.26 16.86 -0.16
CA ILE A 367 9.05 17.56 -1.43
C ILE A 367 10.04 18.71 -1.61
N ILE A 368 10.29 19.48 -0.55
CA ILE A 368 11.16 20.66 -0.58
C ILE A 368 12.63 20.26 -0.70
N THR A 369 13.04 19.18 -0.02
CA THR A 369 14.43 18.71 0.01
C THR A 369 14.74 17.66 -1.07
N ALA A 370 13.75 17.32 -1.90
CA ALA A 370 13.96 16.40 -3.02
C ALA A 370 14.97 16.98 -4.02
N ASN A 371 15.82 16.12 -4.57
CA ASN A 371 16.76 16.49 -5.62
C ASN A 371 16.09 16.51 -7.01
N SER A 372 16.79 16.99 -8.03
CA SER A 372 16.26 17.11 -9.40
C SER A 372 15.91 15.79 -10.08
N HIS A 373 16.44 14.68 -9.59
CA HIS A 373 16.15 13.33 -10.09
C HIS A 373 15.01 12.65 -9.32
N SER A 374 14.38 13.36 -8.38
CA SER A 374 13.34 12.79 -7.54
C SER A 374 12.03 12.65 -8.29
N HIS A 375 11.53 11.42 -8.36
CA HIS A 375 10.16 11.12 -8.77
C HIS A 375 9.09 11.55 -7.75
N LEU A 376 9.40 12.47 -6.83
CA LEU A 376 8.42 13.05 -5.90
C LEU A 376 7.79 14.32 -6.46
N TRP A 377 8.51 15.07 -7.28
CA TRP A 377 7.97 16.27 -7.89
C TRP A 377 6.88 15.94 -8.90
N TYR A 378 5.83 16.75 -8.89
CA TYR A 378 4.76 16.65 -9.86
C TYR A 378 5.16 17.42 -11.11
N GLN A 379 5.23 16.72 -12.23
CA GLN A 379 5.34 17.28 -13.57
C GLN A 379 4.15 16.81 -14.38
N PHE A 380 3.48 17.73 -15.08
CA PHE A 380 2.44 17.33 -16.03
C PHE A 380 3.08 16.71 -17.27
N TYR A 381 2.42 15.74 -17.87
CA TYR A 381 2.92 15.11 -19.09
C TYR A 381 3.10 16.06 -20.28
N PHE A 382 2.38 17.18 -20.33
CA PHE A 382 2.51 18.18 -21.39
C PHE A 382 3.59 19.24 -21.09
N GLN A 383 4.29 19.12 -19.96
CA GLN A 383 5.45 19.94 -19.59
C GLN A 383 6.78 19.22 -19.83
N GLN A 384 6.75 18.05 -20.48
CA GLN A 384 7.92 17.25 -20.81
C GLN A 384 8.71 17.86 -21.98
#